data_AF-A0A7L8S037-F1
#
_entry.id   AF-A0A7L8S037-F1
#
_cell.length_a   1.000
_cell.length_b   1.000
_cell.length_c   1.000
_cell.angle_alpha   90.00
_cell.angle_beta   90.00
_cell.angle_gamma   90.00
#
_symmetry.space_group_name_H-M   'P 1'
#
loop_
_entity.id
_entity.type
_entity.pdbx_description
1 polymer ?
#
loop_
_entity_poly.entity_id
_entity_poly.type
_entity_poly.pdbx_seq_one_letter_code
_entity_poly.pdbx_strand_id
1 'polypeptide(L)'
;MGVAYFTKLIHFLRPELGAYILDQWLGRSVNVLFSSEIIKLTHGATVVSDENSAEVYERYCSMIEGLAERIPVAPDALEPTLFSYGGRQKGVWRQYVVNNG
;
A
#
# COMPACT_ATOMS: atom_id res chain seq x y z
N MET A 1 -2.47 9.22 -16.38
CA MET A 1 -3.08 8.22 -15.48
C MET A 1 -1.96 7.33 -15.02
N GLY A 2 -1.69 7.26 -13.72
CA GLY A 2 -0.51 6.56 -13.18
C GLY A 2 -0.85 5.24 -12.50
N VAL A 3 0.17 4.58 -11.97
CA VAL A 3 0.07 3.25 -11.33
C VAL A 3 -1.08 3.18 -10.32
N ALA A 4 -1.23 4.18 -9.45
CA ALA A 4 -2.28 4.21 -8.42
C ALA A 4 -3.72 4.23 -8.97
N TYR A 5 -3.92 4.63 -10.23
CA TYR A 5 -5.22 4.55 -10.90
C TYR A 5 -5.48 3.12 -11.41
N PHE A 6 -4.49 2.52 -12.07
CA PHE A 6 -4.65 1.19 -12.65
C PHE A 6 -4.82 0.10 -11.58
N THR A 7 -4.11 0.18 -10.46
CA THR A 7 -4.27 -0.79 -9.37
C THR A 7 -5.66 -0.76 -8.75
N LYS A 8 -6.29 0.42 -8.67
CA LYS A 8 -7.72 0.56 -8.30
C LYS A 8 -8.64 -0.09 -9.31
N LEU A 9 -8.40 0.09 -10.61
CA LEU A 9 -9.21 -0.57 -11.63
C LEU A 9 -9.10 -2.09 -11.53
N ILE A 10 -7.90 -2.63 -11.35
CA ILE A 10 -7.72 -4.07 -11.20
C ILE A 10 -8.45 -4.57 -9.94
N HIS A 11 -8.26 -3.89 -8.80
CA HIS A 11 -8.93 -4.25 -7.54
C HIS A 11 -10.45 -4.28 -7.67
N PHE A 12 -11.07 -3.25 -8.25
CA PHE A 12 -12.53 -3.17 -8.34
C PHE A 12 -13.13 -4.00 -9.48
N LEU A 13 -12.44 -4.14 -10.61
CA LEU A 13 -12.99 -4.79 -11.80
C LEU A 13 -12.62 -6.27 -11.92
N ARG A 14 -11.60 -6.73 -11.18
CA ARG A 14 -11.08 -8.11 -11.23
C ARG A 14 -10.81 -8.66 -9.81
N PRO A 15 -11.83 -8.73 -8.93
CA PRO A 15 -11.66 -9.15 -7.54
C PRO A 15 -11.10 -10.58 -7.40
N GLU A 16 -11.30 -11.44 -8.39
CA GLU A 16 -10.77 -12.81 -8.40
C GLU A 16 -9.25 -12.89 -8.54
N LEU A 17 -8.58 -11.79 -8.91
CA LEU A 17 -7.13 -11.75 -9.04
C LEU A 17 -6.39 -11.51 -7.71
N GLY A 18 -7.12 -11.22 -6.62
CA GLY A 18 -6.48 -10.86 -5.35
C GLY A 18 -5.61 -9.59 -5.46
N ALA A 19 -6.00 -8.64 -6.32
CA ALA A 19 -5.25 -7.40 -6.51
C ALA A 19 -5.51 -6.39 -5.38
N TYR A 20 -4.47 -5.70 -4.94
CA TYR A 20 -4.55 -4.71 -3.86
C TYR A 20 -4.31 -3.30 -4.39
N ILE A 21 -5.03 -2.32 -3.85
CA ILE A 21 -4.82 -0.92 -4.21
C ILE A 21 -3.39 -0.53 -3.81
N LEU A 22 -2.65 0.13 -4.71
CA LEU A 22 -1.36 0.74 -4.40
C LEU A 22 -1.49 2.26 -4.49
N ASP A 23 -1.61 2.91 -3.34
CA ASP A 23 -1.55 4.36 -3.25
C ASP A 23 -0.37 4.84 -2.41
N GLN A 24 -0.24 6.16 -2.24
CA GLN A 24 0.89 6.77 -1.55
C GLN A 24 1.06 6.24 -0.13
N TRP A 25 -0.01 5.84 0.55
CA TRP A 25 0.06 5.49 1.96
C TRP A 25 0.32 4.01 2.16
N LEU A 26 -0.30 3.15 1.35
CA LEU A 26 0.06 1.74 1.32
C LEU A 26 1.52 1.56 0.87
N GLY A 27 1.95 2.32 -0.14
CA GLY A 27 3.36 2.33 -0.58
C GLY A 27 4.33 2.70 0.54
N ARG A 28 4.03 3.77 1.29
CA ARG A 28 4.86 4.17 2.45
C ARG A 28 4.81 3.13 3.58
N SER A 29 3.63 2.60 3.91
CA SER A 29 3.47 1.56 4.93
C SER A 29 4.33 0.34 4.61
N VAL A 30 4.32 -0.12 3.36
CA VAL A 30 5.16 -1.23 2.91
C VAL A 30 6.65 -0.88 3.02
N ASN A 31 7.08 0.28 2.53
CA ASN A 31 8.48 0.66 2.62
C ASN A 31 9.00 0.69 4.07
N VAL A 32 8.17 1.20 4.99
CA VAL A 32 8.47 1.22 6.43
C VAL A 32 8.51 -0.20 7.02
N LEU A 33 7.50 -1.03 6.78
CA LEU A 33 7.41 -2.38 7.34
C LEU A 33 8.56 -3.28 6.90
N PHE A 34 8.95 -3.17 5.63
CA PHE A 34 10.02 -4.00 5.06
C PHE A 34 11.40 -3.33 5.12
N SER A 35 11.50 -2.13 5.72
CA SER A 35 12.74 -1.34 5.83
C SER A 35 13.50 -1.26 4.50
N SER A 36 12.76 -1.07 3.40
CA SER A 36 13.28 -1.13 2.02
C SER A 36 12.44 -0.23 1.12
N GLU A 37 13.09 0.51 0.21
CA GLU A 37 12.39 1.36 -0.78
C GLU A 37 11.90 0.51 -1.96
N ILE A 38 10.93 -0.37 -1.68
CA ILE A 38 10.36 -1.29 -2.67
C ILE A 38 9.42 -0.54 -3.62
N ILE A 39 8.57 0.31 -3.06
CA ILE A 39 7.67 1.17 -3.82
C ILE A 39 8.33 2.52 -4.03
N LYS A 40 8.57 2.87 -5.28
CA LYS A 40 9.08 4.19 -5.64
C LYS A 40 7.97 5.22 -5.49
N LEU A 41 8.22 6.24 -4.67
CA LEU A 41 7.32 7.38 -4.49
C LEU A 41 8.03 8.66 -4.91
N THR A 42 7.29 9.61 -5.49
CA THR A 42 7.80 10.92 -5.93
C THR A 42 7.12 12.05 -5.16
N HIS A 43 7.54 13.29 -5.42
CA HIS A 43 6.99 14.50 -4.81
C HIS A 43 6.97 14.44 -3.26
N GLY A 44 8.08 14.03 -2.64
CA GLY A 44 8.17 13.91 -1.18
C GLY A 44 7.23 12.83 -0.61
N ALA A 45 7.19 11.66 -1.25
CA ALA A 45 6.37 10.52 -0.87
C ALA A 45 4.84 10.75 -0.96
N THR A 46 4.39 11.62 -1.86
CA THR A 46 2.95 11.93 -2.04
C THR A 46 2.35 11.32 -3.29
N VAL A 47 3.16 10.87 -4.24
CA VAL A 47 2.70 10.28 -5.51
C VAL A 47 3.40 8.94 -5.72
N VAL A 48 2.66 7.91 -6.12
CA VAL A 48 3.25 6.63 -6.55
C VAL A 48 3.88 6.82 -7.93
N SER A 49 5.17 6.53 -8.06
CA SER A 49 5.90 6.71 -9.31
C SER A 49 5.38 5.77 -10.41
N ASP A 50 5.33 6.26 -11.64
CA ASP A 50 5.07 5.42 -12.82
C ASP A 50 6.27 4.54 -13.21
N GLU A 51 7.41 4.70 -12.52
CA GLU A 51 8.56 3.80 -12.64
C GLU A 51 8.38 2.46 -11.89
N ASN A 52 7.30 2.30 -11.12
CA ASN A 52 6.97 1.00 -10.53
C ASN A 52 6.44 0.09 -11.64
N SER A 53 7.22 -0.95 -11.96
CA SER A 53 6.85 -1.91 -13.00
C SER A 53 5.77 -2.89 -12.54
N ALA A 54 5.26 -3.70 -13.47
CA ALA A 54 4.32 -4.77 -13.14
C ALA A 54 4.91 -5.76 -12.11
N GLU A 55 6.19 -6.10 -12.25
CA GLU A 55 6.89 -6.99 -11.32
C GLU A 55 7.01 -6.40 -9.90
N VAL A 56 7.21 -5.08 -9.79
CA VAL A 56 7.19 -4.39 -8.49
C VAL A 56 5.80 -4.47 -7.86
N TYR A 57 4.74 -4.31 -8.67
CA TYR A 57 3.37 -4.42 -8.21
C TYR A 57 2.99 -5.85 -7.79
N GLU A 58 3.40 -6.88 -8.54
CA GLU A 58 3.20 -8.28 -8.14
C GLU A 58 3.90 -8.60 -6.82
N ARG A 59 5.16 -8.16 -6.67
CA ARG A 59 5.89 -8.28 -5.40
C ARG A 59 5.16 -7.58 -4.26
N TYR A 60 4.59 -6.42 -4.51
CA TYR A 60 3.74 -5.71 -3.55
C TYR A 60 2.54 -6.56 -3.12
N CYS A 61 1.79 -7.13 -4.06
CA CYS A 61 0.66 -8.01 -3.74
C CYS A 61 1.08 -9.19 -2.86
N SER A 62 2.16 -9.90 -3.20
CA SER A 62 2.66 -11.02 -2.40
C SER A 62 3.10 -10.60 -0.99
N MET A 63 3.63 -9.38 -0.81
CA MET A 63 3.95 -8.86 0.52
C MET A 63 2.69 -8.56 1.34
N ILE A 64 1.64 -8.02 0.72
CA ILE A 64 0.35 -7.79 1.39
C ILE A 64 -0.27 -9.12 1.83
N GLU A 65 -0.26 -10.14 0.96
CA GLU A 65 -0.72 -11.49 1.30
C GLU A 65 0.08 -12.08 2.46
N GLY A 66 1.41 -11.99 2.41
CA GLY A 66 2.26 -12.45 3.50
C GLY A 66 2.10 -11.66 4.81
N LEU A 67 1.61 -10.42 4.77
CA LEU A 67 1.22 -9.67 5.97
C LEU A 67 -0.16 -10.14 6.47
N ALA A 68 -1.10 -10.42 5.57
CA ALA A 68 -2.43 -10.95 5.89
C ALA A 68 -2.37 -12.25 6.71
N GLU A 69 -1.43 -13.13 6.37
CA GLU A 69 -1.22 -14.39 7.09
C GLU A 69 -0.68 -14.20 8.53
N ARG A 70 -0.03 -13.07 8.81
CA ARG A 70 0.65 -12.80 10.08
C ARG A 70 -0.13 -11.88 11.00
N ILE A 71 -1.02 -11.07 10.45
CA ILE A 71 -1.83 -10.13 11.20
C ILE A 71 -3.20 -10.78 11.41
N PRO A 72 -3.63 -11.06 12.66
CA PRO A 72 -4.91 -11.68 12.95
C PRO A 72 -6.05 -10.66 12.81
N VAL A 73 -6.28 -10.19 11.58
CA VAL A 73 -7.38 -9.29 11.21
C VAL A 73 -8.30 -9.99 10.23
N ALA A 74 -9.57 -9.57 10.23
CA ALA A 74 -10.50 -10.03 9.21
C ALA A 74 -9.99 -9.61 7.80
N PRO A 75 -10.25 -10.39 6.73
CA PRO A 75 -9.73 -10.10 5.39
C PRO A 75 -10.06 -8.69 4.88
N ASP A 76 -11.26 -8.19 5.20
CA ASP A 76 -11.74 -6.85 4.88
C ASP A 76 -11.10 -5.75 5.76
N ALA A 77 -10.53 -6.11 6.89
CA ALA A 77 -9.90 -5.19 7.83
C ALA A 77 -8.39 -4.99 7.57
N LEU A 78 -7.76 -5.79 6.71
CA LEU A 78 -6.31 -5.69 6.45
C LEU A 78 -5.93 -4.35 5.83
N GLU A 79 -6.59 -3.97 4.74
CA GLU A 79 -6.32 -2.73 4.03
C GLU A 79 -6.53 -1.49 4.92
N PRO A 80 -7.64 -1.33 5.66
CA PRO A 80 -7.80 -0.21 6.60
C PRO A 80 -6.85 -0.29 7.81
N THR A 81 -6.36 -1.48 8.19
CA THR A 81 -5.31 -1.61 9.22
C THR A 81 -3.97 -1.07 8.71
N LEU A 82 -3.56 -1.44 7.50
CA LEU A 82 -2.31 -0.99 6.87
C LEU A 82 -2.36 0.48 6.44
N PHE A 83 -3.54 0.98 6.10
CA PHE A 83 -3.78 2.38 5.76
C PHE A 83 -3.89 3.25 7.01
N SER A 84 -4.54 2.74 8.07
CA SER A 84 -5.00 3.47 9.25
C SER A 84 -5.91 4.66 8.92
N TYR A 85 -6.64 5.22 9.90
CA TYR A 85 -7.42 6.44 9.67
C TYR A 85 -6.51 7.68 9.53
N GLY A 86 -6.84 8.53 8.56
CA GLY A 86 -6.17 9.80 8.27
C GLY A 86 -7.02 11.02 8.67
N GLY A 87 -6.70 12.20 8.12
CA GLY A 87 -7.40 13.46 8.40
C GLY A 87 -6.73 14.33 9.47
N ARG A 88 -7.51 15.17 10.18
CA ARG A 88 -6.99 16.08 11.21
C ARG A 88 -6.40 15.35 12.42
N GLN A 89 -6.91 14.16 12.74
CA GLN A 89 -6.35 13.27 13.76
C GLN A 89 -5.94 11.96 13.11
N LYS A 90 -4.64 11.82 12.84
CA LYS A 90 -4.06 10.60 12.27
C LYS A 90 -4.02 9.51 13.33
N GLY A 91 -4.34 8.28 12.93
CA GLY A 91 -4.11 7.12 13.78
C GLY A 91 -2.63 6.90 14.09
N VAL A 92 -2.33 6.16 15.16
CA VAL A 92 -0.96 5.92 15.65
C VAL A 92 -0.06 5.38 14.54
N TRP A 93 -0.56 4.39 13.78
CA TRP A 93 0.18 3.82 12.66
C TRP A 93 0.44 4.85 11.55
N ARG A 94 -0.58 5.60 11.14
CA ARG A 94 -0.43 6.64 10.12
C ARG A 94 0.58 7.72 10.53
N GLN A 95 0.59 8.09 11.81
CA GLN A 95 1.59 9.03 12.32
C GLN A 95 3.00 8.44 12.34
N TYR A 96 3.13 7.16 12.69
CA TYR A 96 4.42 6.45 12.63
C TYR A 96 4.98 6.41 11.20
N VAL A 97 4.16 6.04 10.21
CA VAL A 97 4.56 6.01 8.79
C VAL A 97 4.98 7.40 8.30
N VAL A 98 4.28 8.47 8.71
CA VAL A 98 4.66 9.85 8.37
C VAL A 98 6.06 10.21 8.88
N ASN A 99 6.42 9.71 10.06
CA ASN A 99 7.68 10.03 10.72
C ASN A 99 8.87 9.17 10.25
N ASN A 100 8.61 8.01 9.64
CA ASN A 100 9.65 6.99 9.37
C ASN A 100 9.75 6.54 7.90
N GLY A 101 8.93 7.08 6.99
CA GLY A 101 9.00 6.77 5.56
C GLY A 101 8.59 7.92 4.69
#